data_AF-A0A845X3K6-F1
#
_entry.id   AF-A0A845X3K6-F1
#
_cell.length_a   1.000
_cell.length_b   1.000
_cell.length_c   1.000
_cell.angle_alpha   90.00
_cell.angle_beta   90.00
_cell.angle_gamma   90.00
#
_symmetry.space_group_name_H-M   'P 1'
#
loop_
_entity.id
_entity.type
_entity.pdbx_description
1 polymer ?
#
loop_
_entity_poly.entity_id
_entity_poly.type
_entity_poly.pdbx_seq_one_letter_code
_entity_poly.pdbx_strand_id
1 'polypeptide(L)'
;MTQSWSPPPLQPFQRLHVTDGLLMNAERWRLAHQYHRQHHSFQYQALHEPGIIYGLGVRVIDPPQVRSQYRDRRWLEVQPGIAIDHQGNFIVVTEPISFRLASVNYQETPLTVYLVIRHVDPETLRQKSETALLKESFRLDEKSTPPQASDVELCRFTLPPHDAEGNDITLQTAVDVFAPAACEPNFLERPRVRSRPQGFIRIGIEAHSCPADGVNPFTPLLEAVELTATQLRGVAVSAPINPDPDRPPDCELLYVALTPETTVDDTMLGAWRAYVEIGGTLFFELQGWSNDCNEQLTVYRELQQAIAEAADDPELAPVRVELAGEFRAVQQQLVTQLLAEYPAFPELSRQFESPLLPLLTHPHPLRSQPFRFDTLPIVEGIPTFWAVGVGWVVSLGQLSSAWQFNRPYPLGTATIRLTQELGLNLLHFAWRRKQLTACQQTPTLPMINTSPAVMEAGLS
;
A
#
# COMPACT_ATOMS: atom_id res chain seq x y z
N MET A 1 12.40 -1.81 -0.85
CA MET A 1 12.29 -1.76 -2.33
C MET A 1 10.82 -1.45 -2.66
N THR A 2 10.54 -0.26 -3.20
CA THR A 2 9.18 0.33 -3.32
C THR A 2 8.79 0.62 -4.78
N GLN A 3 9.00 -0.31 -5.69
CA GLN A 3 8.36 -0.30 -7.00
C GLN A 3 7.77 -1.68 -7.24
N SER A 4 6.55 -1.92 -6.73
CA SER A 4 5.95 -3.25 -6.73
C SER A 4 5.25 -3.62 -8.05
N TRP A 5 5.25 -2.73 -9.04
CA TRP A 5 4.67 -3.04 -10.34
C TRP A 5 5.36 -2.29 -11.47
N SER A 6 5.86 -3.05 -12.44
CA SER A 6 6.16 -2.52 -13.77
C SER A 6 4.94 -2.79 -14.65
N PRO A 7 4.31 -1.76 -15.24
CA PRO A 7 3.22 -1.99 -16.17
C PRO A 7 3.70 -2.88 -17.32
N PRO A 8 2.82 -3.72 -17.89
CA PRO A 8 3.15 -4.45 -19.10
C PRO A 8 3.63 -3.48 -20.18
N PRO A 9 4.56 -3.91 -21.06
CA PRO A 9 5.14 -3.03 -22.08
C PRO A 9 4.02 -2.44 -22.94
N LEU A 10 4.11 -1.14 -23.24
CA LEU A 10 3.17 -0.42 -24.09
C LEU A 10 3.40 -0.78 -25.57
N GLN A 11 3.08 -2.03 -25.93
CA GLN A 11 3.14 -2.54 -27.30
C GLN A 11 1.71 -2.82 -27.79
N PRO A 12 1.32 -2.33 -28.99
CA PRO A 12 0.03 -2.68 -29.57
C PRO A 12 -0.10 -4.19 -29.78
N PHE A 13 -1.26 -4.74 -29.43
CA PHE A 13 -1.54 -6.15 -29.71
C PHE A 13 -1.62 -6.41 -31.22
N GLN A 14 -1.00 -7.49 -31.66
CA GLN A 14 -1.05 -7.94 -33.05
C GLN A 14 -1.91 -9.21 -33.14
N ARG A 15 -2.91 -9.19 -34.02
CA ARG A 15 -3.80 -10.33 -34.25
C ARG A 15 -3.63 -10.88 -35.67
N LEU A 16 -3.81 -12.19 -35.83
CA LEU A 16 -3.83 -12.82 -37.14
C LEU A 16 -5.01 -12.28 -37.95
N HIS A 17 -4.73 -11.70 -39.11
CA HIS A 17 -5.76 -11.29 -40.07
C HIS A 17 -6.22 -12.51 -40.87
N VAL A 18 -7.47 -12.91 -40.68
CA VAL A 18 -8.07 -14.08 -41.35
C VAL A 18 -8.83 -13.61 -42.59
N THR A 19 -8.42 -14.12 -43.75
CA THR A 19 -9.02 -13.84 -45.07
C THR A 19 -9.40 -15.13 -45.77
N ASP A 20 -10.34 -15.08 -46.72
CA ASP A 20 -10.67 -16.24 -47.55
C ASP A 20 -9.43 -16.74 -48.33
N GLY A 21 -9.28 -18.05 -48.41
CA GLY A 21 -8.11 -18.70 -49.02
C GLY A 21 -6.85 -18.71 -48.15
N LEU A 22 -6.89 -18.17 -46.92
CA LEU A 22 -5.76 -18.28 -45.99
C LEU A 22 -5.53 -19.74 -45.57
N LEU A 23 -4.40 -20.32 -45.97
CA LEU A 23 -4.00 -21.67 -45.54
C LEU A 23 -3.77 -21.71 -44.02
N MET A 24 -4.54 -22.48 -43.28
CA MET A 24 -4.30 -22.66 -41.84
C MET A 24 -3.18 -23.68 -41.62
N ASN A 25 -2.17 -23.30 -40.83
CA ASN A 25 -1.07 -24.18 -40.43
C ASN A 25 -0.82 -24.06 -38.91
N ALA A 26 0.04 -24.92 -38.37
CA ALA A 26 0.33 -24.95 -36.94
C ALA A 26 0.87 -23.62 -36.40
N GLU A 27 1.69 -22.92 -37.19
CA GLU A 27 2.24 -21.62 -36.80
C GLU A 27 1.16 -20.54 -36.69
N ARG A 28 0.28 -20.41 -37.70
CA ARG A 28 -0.85 -19.47 -37.68
C ARG A 28 -1.84 -19.77 -36.57
N TRP A 29 -2.08 -21.06 -36.31
CA TRP A 29 -2.88 -21.49 -35.16
C TRP A 29 -2.24 -21.09 -33.83
N ARG A 30 -0.93 -21.30 -33.69
CA ARG A 30 -0.16 -20.93 -32.49
C ARG A 30 -0.15 -19.41 -32.29
N LEU A 31 -0.01 -18.62 -33.36
CA LEU A 31 -0.11 -17.16 -33.33
C LEU A 31 -1.49 -16.69 -32.84
N ALA A 32 -2.58 -17.27 -33.35
CA ALA A 32 -3.93 -16.93 -32.91
C ALA A 32 -4.14 -17.23 -31.41
N HIS A 33 -3.64 -18.37 -30.91
CA HIS A 33 -3.73 -18.73 -29.49
C HIS A 33 -2.82 -17.86 -28.61
N GLN A 34 -1.64 -17.52 -29.10
CA GLN A 34 -0.72 -16.62 -28.40
C GLN A 34 -1.34 -15.23 -28.20
N TYR A 35 -2.04 -14.69 -29.21
CA TYR A 35 -2.78 -13.44 -29.06
C TYR A 35 -3.80 -13.50 -27.91
N HIS A 36 -4.60 -14.58 -27.84
CA HIS A 36 -5.57 -14.76 -26.76
C HIS A 36 -4.91 -14.91 -25.38
N ARG A 37 -3.81 -15.67 -25.29
CA ARG A 37 -3.02 -15.80 -24.05
C ARG A 37 -2.46 -14.44 -23.60
N GLN A 38 -1.84 -13.69 -24.52
CA GLN A 38 -1.29 -12.36 -24.25
C GLN A 38 -2.38 -11.39 -23.77
N HIS A 39 -3.54 -11.38 -24.42
CA HIS A 39 -4.66 -10.53 -24.03
C HIS A 39 -5.18 -10.88 -22.62
N HIS A 40 -5.32 -12.17 -22.32
CA HIS A 40 -5.76 -12.64 -21.00
C HIS A 40 -4.74 -12.31 -19.90
N SER A 41 -3.45 -12.61 -20.14
CA SER A 41 -2.36 -12.24 -19.22
C SER A 41 -2.29 -10.74 -18.99
N PHE A 42 -2.43 -9.92 -20.04
CA PHE A 42 -2.43 -8.47 -19.92
C PHE A 42 -3.60 -7.97 -19.06
N GLN A 43 -4.81 -8.48 -19.31
CA GLN A 43 -5.98 -8.11 -18.51
C GLN A 43 -5.76 -8.46 -17.03
N TYR A 44 -5.25 -9.66 -16.74
CA TYR A 44 -4.95 -10.05 -15.37
C TYR A 44 -3.90 -9.14 -14.73
N GLN A 45 -2.76 -8.94 -15.41
CA GLN A 45 -1.68 -8.07 -14.94
C GLN A 45 -2.13 -6.63 -14.71
N ALA A 46 -3.07 -6.13 -15.51
CA ALA A 46 -3.61 -4.78 -15.37
C ALA A 46 -4.53 -4.61 -14.15
N LEU A 47 -5.28 -5.65 -13.78
CA LEU A 47 -6.36 -5.55 -12.78
C LEU A 47 -6.07 -6.25 -11.45
N HIS A 48 -5.14 -7.20 -11.43
CA HIS A 48 -4.91 -8.08 -10.28
C HIS A 48 -3.43 -8.18 -9.92
N GLU A 49 -3.19 -8.39 -8.63
CA GLU A 49 -1.90 -8.83 -8.12
C GLU A 49 -1.80 -10.37 -8.16
N PRO A 50 -0.60 -10.91 -8.37
CA PRO A 50 -0.36 -12.34 -8.33
C PRO A 50 -0.44 -12.91 -6.92
N GLY A 51 -0.59 -14.22 -6.82
CA GLY A 51 -0.64 -14.91 -5.54
C GLY A 51 -1.48 -16.17 -5.57
N ILE A 52 -1.82 -16.64 -4.38
CA ILE A 52 -2.65 -17.84 -4.17
C ILE A 52 -4.12 -17.45 -4.27
N ILE A 53 -4.87 -18.15 -5.13
CA ILE A 53 -6.33 -18.05 -5.21
C ILE A 53 -6.95 -18.91 -4.10
N TYR A 54 -6.58 -20.18 -4.05
CA TYR A 54 -7.17 -21.18 -3.16
C TYR A 54 -6.19 -22.32 -2.87
N GLY A 55 -6.28 -22.90 -1.68
CA GLY A 55 -5.50 -24.09 -1.31
C GLY A 55 -4.01 -23.80 -1.12
N LEU A 56 -3.16 -24.68 -1.65
CA LEU A 56 -1.69 -24.61 -1.59
C LEU A 56 -1.14 -24.49 -0.17
N GLY A 57 -1.82 -25.10 0.80
CA GLY A 57 -1.30 -25.25 2.16
C GLY A 57 -0.06 -26.14 2.18
N VAL A 58 0.76 -26.00 3.22
CA VAL A 58 1.95 -26.82 3.42
C VAL A 58 1.83 -27.48 4.79
N ARG A 59 2.05 -28.80 4.88
CA ARG A 59 2.10 -29.49 6.17
C ARG A 59 3.39 -30.27 6.31
N VAL A 60 3.91 -30.35 7.52
CA VAL A 60 5.04 -31.24 7.83
C VAL A 60 4.52 -32.67 7.86
N ILE A 61 5.25 -33.58 7.20
CA ILE A 61 4.92 -35.00 7.14
C ILE A 61 6.13 -35.84 7.57
N ASP A 62 5.86 -37.08 7.96
CA ASP A 62 6.91 -38.08 8.09
C ASP A 62 7.54 -38.38 6.72
N PRO A 63 8.82 -38.81 6.68
CA PRO A 63 9.48 -39.15 5.43
C PRO A 63 8.69 -40.24 4.70
N PRO A 64 8.38 -40.06 3.40
CA PRO A 64 7.74 -41.09 2.60
C PRO A 64 8.68 -42.30 2.44
N GLN A 65 8.26 -43.34 1.70
CA GLN A 65 9.11 -44.52 1.48
C GLN A 65 10.33 -44.19 0.60
N VAL A 66 11.35 -43.60 1.21
CA VAL A 66 12.59 -43.12 0.57
C VAL A 66 13.82 -43.82 1.14
N ARG A 67 14.96 -43.65 0.44
CA ARG A 67 16.28 -44.16 0.89
C ARG A 67 16.61 -43.64 2.28
N SER A 68 17.33 -44.44 3.07
CA SER A 68 17.66 -44.13 4.47
C SER A 68 18.27 -42.74 4.68
N GLN A 69 19.14 -42.29 3.76
CA GLN A 69 19.77 -40.96 3.80
C GLN A 69 18.80 -39.77 3.70
N TYR A 70 17.54 -40.03 3.34
CA TYR A 70 16.47 -39.03 3.24
C TYR A 70 15.33 -39.29 4.23
N ARG A 71 15.52 -40.14 5.24
CA ARG A 71 14.53 -40.37 6.31
C ARG A 71 14.73 -39.39 7.47
N ASP A 72 14.94 -38.13 7.14
CA ASP A 72 14.99 -37.03 8.09
C ASP A 72 13.59 -36.44 8.30
N ARG A 73 13.41 -35.62 9.35
CA ARG A 73 12.13 -34.96 9.65
C ARG A 73 12.02 -33.60 8.95
N ARG A 74 12.33 -33.61 7.65
CA ARG A 74 12.42 -32.42 6.79
C ARG A 74 11.48 -32.49 5.59
N TRP A 75 10.48 -33.35 5.67
CA TRP A 75 9.51 -33.56 4.62
C TRP A 75 8.27 -32.71 4.84
N LEU A 76 7.83 -32.13 3.74
CA LEU A 76 6.67 -31.29 3.61
C LEU A 76 5.73 -31.91 2.59
N GLU A 77 4.45 -31.62 2.71
CA GLU A 77 3.47 -31.94 1.69
C GLU A 77 2.71 -30.68 1.30
N VAL A 78 2.86 -30.28 0.04
CA VAL A 78 2.10 -29.20 -0.57
C VAL A 78 0.73 -29.74 -0.95
N GLN A 79 -0.32 -29.11 -0.44
CA GLN A 79 -1.72 -29.49 -0.69
C GLN A 79 -2.20 -28.96 -2.05
N PRO A 80 -3.24 -29.58 -2.64
CA PRO A 80 -3.88 -29.09 -3.85
C PRO A 80 -4.31 -27.62 -3.75
N GLY A 81 -4.31 -26.93 -4.89
CA GLY A 81 -4.72 -25.54 -4.98
C GLY A 81 -4.31 -24.85 -6.27
N ILE A 82 -4.58 -23.55 -6.32
CA ILE A 82 -4.43 -22.71 -7.50
C ILE A 82 -3.74 -21.41 -7.13
N ALA A 83 -2.74 -21.02 -7.92
CA ALA A 83 -2.07 -19.73 -7.85
C ALA A 83 -1.92 -19.12 -9.24
N ILE A 84 -1.62 -17.82 -9.30
CA ILE A 84 -1.29 -17.08 -10.51
C ILE A 84 0.01 -16.30 -10.26
N ASP A 85 0.97 -16.41 -11.17
CA ASP A 85 2.26 -15.69 -11.10
C ASP A 85 2.16 -14.23 -11.60
N HIS A 86 3.24 -13.44 -11.51
CA HIS A 86 3.24 -12.05 -11.97
C HIS A 86 2.97 -11.89 -13.49
N GLN A 87 3.14 -12.95 -14.28
CA GLN A 87 2.88 -12.92 -15.71
C GLN A 87 1.43 -13.30 -16.05
N GLY A 88 0.62 -13.66 -15.07
CA GLY A 88 -0.75 -14.12 -15.28
C GLY A 88 -0.84 -15.59 -15.68
N ASN A 89 0.21 -16.38 -15.50
CA ASN A 89 0.16 -17.81 -15.74
C ASN A 89 -0.44 -18.53 -14.54
N PHE A 90 -1.34 -19.48 -14.80
CA PHE A 90 -1.96 -20.29 -13.76
C PHE A 90 -1.03 -21.42 -13.33
N ILE A 91 -1.06 -21.72 -12.04
CA ILE A 91 -0.36 -22.83 -11.43
C ILE A 91 -1.42 -23.67 -10.73
N VAL A 92 -1.66 -24.88 -11.25
CA VAL A 92 -2.71 -25.78 -10.75
C VAL A 92 -2.08 -27.04 -10.17
N VAL A 93 -2.19 -27.20 -8.86
CA VAL A 93 -1.77 -28.40 -8.13
C VAL A 93 -3.02 -29.22 -7.84
N THR A 94 -3.16 -30.37 -8.50
CA THR A 94 -4.37 -31.21 -8.38
C THR A 94 -4.28 -32.27 -7.31
N GLU A 95 -3.06 -32.70 -6.94
CA GLU A 95 -2.79 -33.76 -5.98
C GLU A 95 -1.74 -33.31 -4.97
N PRO A 96 -1.70 -33.86 -3.74
CA PRO A 96 -0.67 -33.55 -2.76
C PRO A 96 0.73 -33.94 -3.26
N ILE A 97 1.72 -33.11 -2.97
CA ILE A 97 3.11 -33.33 -3.42
C ILE A 97 4.06 -33.29 -2.23
N SER A 98 4.77 -34.41 -2.03
CA SER A 98 5.85 -34.47 -1.05
C SER A 98 7.08 -33.72 -1.56
N PHE A 99 7.63 -32.86 -0.70
CA PHE A 99 8.83 -32.07 -0.96
C PHE A 99 9.76 -32.16 0.25
N ARG A 100 11.05 -32.43 0.02
CA ARG A 100 12.05 -32.45 1.10
C ARG A 100 12.80 -31.13 1.13
N LEU A 101 12.77 -30.44 2.27
CA LEU A 101 13.55 -29.22 2.48
C LEU A 101 15.03 -29.59 2.61
N ALA A 102 15.88 -29.12 1.71
CA ALA A 102 17.32 -29.44 1.65
C ALA A 102 18.22 -28.38 2.32
N SER A 103 17.73 -27.15 2.49
CA SER A 103 18.49 -25.99 2.96
C SER A 103 19.01 -26.16 4.40
N VAL A 104 20.30 -25.94 4.62
CA VAL A 104 20.94 -26.00 5.94
C VAL A 104 21.55 -24.64 6.26
N ASN A 105 21.43 -24.20 7.51
CA ASN A 105 21.98 -22.94 7.96
C ASN A 105 23.39 -23.12 8.54
N TYR A 106 24.42 -22.86 7.75
CA TYR A 106 25.82 -22.88 8.21
C TYR A 106 26.29 -21.54 8.80
N GLN A 107 25.40 -20.55 8.95
CA GLN A 107 25.72 -19.22 9.44
C GLN A 107 25.33 -19.07 10.91
N GLU A 108 25.95 -18.11 11.61
CA GLU A 108 25.63 -17.79 13.00
C GLU A 108 24.28 -17.07 13.17
N THR A 109 23.73 -16.53 12.09
CA THR A 109 22.42 -15.87 12.08
C THR A 109 21.33 -16.81 11.56
N PRO A 110 20.07 -16.68 12.02
CA PRO A 110 18.96 -17.45 11.47
C PRO A 110 18.81 -17.27 9.95
N LEU A 111 18.60 -18.37 9.24
CA LEU A 111 18.39 -18.38 7.79
C LEU A 111 16.90 -18.47 7.48
N THR A 112 16.39 -17.53 6.68
CA THR A 112 15.02 -17.62 6.14
C THR A 112 15.03 -18.42 4.84
N VAL A 113 14.21 -19.47 4.76
CA VAL A 113 14.03 -20.30 3.57
C VAL A 113 12.60 -20.17 3.07
N TYR A 114 12.44 -19.81 1.80
CA TYR A 114 11.17 -19.65 1.12
C TYR A 114 10.86 -20.91 0.33
N LEU A 115 9.67 -21.48 0.53
CA LEU A 115 9.13 -22.51 -0.36
C LEU A 115 8.29 -21.82 -1.43
N VAL A 116 8.66 -21.99 -2.69
CA VAL A 116 8.02 -21.31 -3.82
C VAL A 116 7.53 -22.30 -4.87
N ILE A 117 6.48 -21.90 -5.57
CA ILE A 117 5.96 -22.61 -6.76
C ILE A 117 6.04 -21.68 -7.98
N ARG A 118 6.40 -22.23 -9.14
CA ARG A 118 6.47 -21.48 -10.41
C ARG A 118 5.84 -22.24 -11.56
N HIS A 119 5.22 -21.51 -12.48
CA HIS A 119 4.72 -22.04 -13.74
C HIS A 119 5.88 -22.47 -14.65
N VAL A 120 5.70 -23.56 -15.39
CA VAL A 120 6.66 -24.06 -16.39
C VAL A 120 5.90 -24.31 -17.69
N ASP A 121 6.28 -23.55 -18.73
CA ASP A 121 5.70 -23.74 -20.06
C ASP A 121 6.15 -25.11 -20.63
N PRO A 122 5.21 -26.03 -20.91
CA PRO A 122 5.53 -27.35 -21.41
C PRO A 122 6.25 -27.32 -22.77
N GLU A 123 6.09 -26.27 -23.59
CA GLU A 123 6.80 -26.14 -24.87
C GLU A 123 8.32 -25.95 -24.69
N THR A 124 8.75 -25.48 -23.51
CA THR A 124 10.19 -25.28 -23.19
C THR A 124 10.88 -26.53 -22.65
N LEU A 125 10.11 -27.57 -22.31
CA LEU A 125 10.65 -28.81 -21.76
C LEU A 125 11.35 -29.62 -22.87
N ARG A 126 12.58 -30.08 -22.60
CA ARG A 126 13.41 -30.83 -23.57
C ARG A 126 12.80 -32.17 -23.99
N GLN A 127 11.91 -32.75 -23.17
CA GLN A 127 11.12 -33.92 -23.55
C GLN A 127 9.88 -33.44 -24.29
N LYS A 128 9.94 -33.47 -25.63
CA LYS A 128 8.73 -33.37 -26.45
C LYS A 128 7.84 -34.57 -26.14
N SER A 129 6.72 -34.31 -25.48
CA SER A 129 5.68 -35.33 -25.31
C SER A 129 5.16 -35.72 -26.69
N GLU A 130 5.06 -37.02 -26.97
CA GLU A 130 4.44 -37.54 -28.20
C GLU A 130 2.90 -37.39 -28.17
N THR A 131 2.34 -36.89 -27.07
CA THR A 131 0.90 -36.68 -26.91
C THR A 131 0.44 -35.40 -27.61
N ALA A 132 -0.69 -35.48 -28.32
CA ALA A 132 -1.34 -34.31 -28.92
C ALA A 132 -1.82 -33.28 -27.88
N LEU A 133 -1.95 -33.68 -26.61
CA LEU A 133 -2.32 -32.82 -25.49
C LEU A 133 -1.07 -32.44 -24.69
N LEU A 134 -0.88 -31.13 -24.50
CA LEU A 134 0.11 -30.55 -23.59
C LEU A 134 -0.58 -30.14 -22.30
N LYS A 135 -0.10 -30.66 -21.17
CA LYS A 135 -0.57 -30.28 -19.84
C LYS A 135 0.36 -29.20 -19.29
N GLU A 136 -0.21 -28.11 -18.77
CA GLU A 136 0.54 -27.10 -18.02
C GLU A 136 1.23 -27.75 -16.82
N SER A 137 2.47 -27.34 -16.56
CA SER A 137 3.29 -27.89 -15.49
C SER A 137 3.77 -26.78 -14.56
N PHE A 138 4.26 -27.18 -13.40
CA PHE A 138 4.88 -26.29 -12.44
C PHE A 138 6.11 -26.94 -11.84
N ARG A 139 6.84 -26.17 -11.06
CA ARG A 139 7.98 -26.64 -10.28
C ARG A 139 7.92 -26.05 -8.88
N LEU A 140 8.20 -26.90 -7.89
CA LEU A 140 8.45 -26.51 -6.51
C LEU A 140 9.97 -26.35 -6.32
N ASP A 141 10.37 -25.25 -5.70
CA ASP A 141 11.76 -24.96 -5.37
C ASP A 141 11.83 -24.34 -3.97
N GLU A 142 12.96 -24.52 -3.28
CA GLU A 142 13.30 -23.76 -2.08
C GLU A 142 14.32 -22.68 -2.42
N LYS A 143 14.24 -21.53 -1.74
CA LYS A 143 15.16 -20.40 -1.94
C LYS A 143 15.59 -19.83 -0.59
N SER A 144 16.85 -19.44 -0.49
CA SER A 144 17.39 -18.66 0.64
C SER A 144 17.36 -17.15 0.41
N THR A 145 16.87 -16.73 -0.75
CA THR A 145 16.68 -15.33 -1.14
C THR A 145 15.19 -15.06 -1.37
N PRO A 146 14.73 -13.81 -1.20
CA PRO A 146 13.33 -13.46 -1.41
C PRO A 146 12.82 -13.89 -2.80
N PRO A 147 11.54 -14.29 -2.92
CA PRO A 147 10.93 -14.70 -4.19
C PRO A 147 11.05 -13.64 -5.29
N GLN A 148 11.23 -14.10 -6.54
CA GLN A 148 11.24 -13.28 -7.75
C GLN A 148 9.85 -13.21 -8.39
N ALA A 149 9.69 -12.39 -9.44
CA ALA A 149 8.39 -12.19 -10.09
C ALA A 149 7.71 -13.48 -10.60
N SER A 150 8.48 -14.47 -11.07
CA SER A 150 7.94 -15.76 -11.53
C SER A 150 7.55 -16.73 -10.41
N ASP A 151 7.89 -16.39 -9.16
CA ASP A 151 7.65 -17.25 -8.02
C ASP A 151 6.37 -16.83 -7.29
N VAL A 152 5.63 -17.82 -6.81
CA VAL A 152 4.59 -17.63 -5.81
C VAL A 152 5.04 -18.28 -4.51
N GLU A 153 5.21 -17.48 -3.46
CA GLU A 153 5.56 -17.97 -2.12
C GLU A 153 4.40 -18.77 -1.53
N LEU A 154 4.68 -19.99 -1.05
CA LEU A 154 3.72 -20.82 -0.34
C LEU A 154 3.79 -20.59 1.17
N CYS A 155 5.01 -20.61 1.70
CA CYS A 155 5.35 -20.32 3.08
C CYS A 155 6.86 -20.09 3.21
N ARG A 156 7.29 -19.65 4.39
CA ARG A 156 8.71 -19.56 4.76
C ARG A 156 9.00 -20.31 6.06
N PHE A 157 10.27 -20.63 6.27
CA PHE A 157 10.78 -21.25 7.48
C PHE A 157 11.97 -20.43 7.99
N THR A 158 12.08 -20.28 9.31
CA THR A 158 13.28 -19.73 9.95
C THR A 158 14.10 -20.89 10.47
N LEU A 159 15.29 -21.11 9.91
CA LEU A 159 16.20 -22.18 10.32
C LEU A 159 17.25 -21.61 11.29
N PRO A 160 17.39 -22.18 12.51
CA PRO A 160 18.43 -21.75 13.44
C PRO A 160 19.82 -22.10 12.89
N PRO A 161 20.89 -21.45 13.38
CA PRO A 161 22.27 -21.83 13.11
C PRO A 161 22.48 -23.32 13.38
N HIS A 162 23.21 -23.99 12.50
CA HIS A 162 23.61 -25.37 12.74
C HIS A 162 24.48 -25.41 14.00
N ASP A 163 24.09 -26.21 14.98
CA ASP A 163 24.88 -26.35 16.20
C ASP A 163 26.18 -27.12 15.93
N ALA A 164 27.18 -26.90 16.79
CA ALA A 164 28.47 -27.59 16.71
C ALA A 164 28.34 -29.10 17.03
N GLU A 165 27.19 -29.53 17.57
CA GLU A 165 26.88 -30.90 17.95
C GLU A 165 26.21 -31.71 16.82
N GLY A 166 25.81 -31.06 15.73
CA GLY A 166 25.27 -31.75 14.55
C GLY A 166 23.83 -32.23 14.69
N ASN A 167 23.00 -31.57 15.50
CA ASN A 167 21.59 -31.92 15.59
C ASN A 167 20.88 -31.59 14.28
N ASP A 168 20.23 -32.61 13.72
CA ASP A 168 19.46 -32.50 12.49
C ASP A 168 18.29 -31.52 12.64
N ILE A 169 18.23 -30.53 11.75
CA ILE A 169 17.10 -29.62 11.59
C ILE A 169 15.82 -30.46 11.45
N THR A 170 14.93 -30.35 12.42
CA THR A 170 13.64 -31.06 12.45
C THR A 170 12.52 -30.05 12.26
N LEU A 171 11.74 -30.21 11.19
CA LEU A 171 10.57 -29.38 10.94
C LEU A 171 9.41 -29.82 11.84
N GLN A 172 8.60 -28.85 12.26
CA GLN A 172 7.45 -29.08 13.13
C GLN A 172 6.22 -28.36 12.59
N THR A 173 5.04 -28.85 12.96
CA THR A 173 3.79 -28.15 12.65
C THR A 173 3.65 -26.99 13.62
N ALA A 174 3.30 -25.81 13.12
CA ALA A 174 3.12 -24.62 13.93
C ALA A 174 2.06 -24.84 15.03
N VAL A 175 2.44 -24.60 16.29
CA VAL A 175 1.49 -24.63 17.42
C VAL A 175 0.62 -23.38 17.42
N ASP A 176 1.23 -22.21 17.21
CA ASP A 176 0.56 -20.94 17.00
C ASP A 176 0.83 -20.43 15.58
N VAL A 177 -0.21 -20.45 14.74
CA VAL A 177 -0.10 -20.02 13.33
C VAL A 177 0.09 -18.52 13.15
N PHE A 178 -0.18 -17.73 14.20
CA PHE A 178 0.03 -16.27 14.20
C PHE A 178 1.37 -15.85 14.79
N ALA A 179 2.09 -16.79 15.43
CA ALA A 179 3.44 -16.60 15.96
C ALA A 179 4.30 -17.86 15.73
N PRO A 180 4.55 -18.25 14.47
CA PRO A 180 5.28 -19.48 14.16
C PRO A 180 6.72 -19.42 14.66
N ALA A 181 7.17 -20.49 15.31
CA ALA A 181 8.52 -20.62 15.83
C ALA A 181 9.54 -21.00 14.73
N ALA A 182 10.81 -21.11 15.12
CA ALA A 182 11.84 -21.65 14.23
C ALA A 182 11.50 -23.09 13.80
N CYS A 183 11.84 -23.45 12.56
CA CYS A 183 11.52 -24.74 11.94
C CYS A 183 10.01 -25.04 11.78
N GLU A 184 9.13 -24.07 11.99
CA GLU A 184 7.70 -24.18 11.70
C GLU A 184 7.33 -23.42 10.41
N PRO A 185 6.31 -23.88 9.66
CA PRO A 185 5.87 -23.20 8.46
C PRO A 185 5.16 -21.88 8.82
N ASN A 186 5.66 -20.77 8.28
CA ASN A 186 5.06 -19.45 8.42
C ASN A 186 4.27 -19.08 7.15
N PHE A 187 2.95 -18.88 7.30
CA PHE A 187 2.03 -18.52 6.23
C PHE A 187 1.60 -17.04 6.23
N LEU A 188 2.06 -16.24 7.19
CA LEU A 188 1.54 -14.88 7.41
C LEU A 188 1.80 -13.94 6.23
N GLU A 189 2.89 -14.17 5.51
CA GLU A 189 3.30 -13.32 4.39
C GLU A 189 2.99 -13.93 3.01
N ARG A 190 2.22 -15.02 2.96
CA ARG A 190 1.88 -15.64 1.66
C ARG A 190 1.05 -14.67 0.80
N PRO A 191 1.44 -14.43 -0.46
CA PRO A 191 0.68 -13.54 -1.34
C PRO A 191 -0.68 -14.15 -1.67
N ARG A 192 -1.73 -13.35 -1.57
CA ARG A 192 -3.08 -13.68 -2.01
C ARG A 192 -3.40 -12.89 -3.27
N VAL A 193 -4.10 -13.52 -4.20
CA VAL A 193 -4.66 -12.77 -5.33
C VAL A 193 -5.61 -11.71 -4.79
N ARG A 194 -5.41 -10.47 -5.23
CA ARG A 194 -6.26 -9.33 -4.91
C ARG A 194 -6.32 -8.35 -6.07
N SER A 195 -7.29 -7.45 -6.03
CA SER A 195 -7.33 -6.33 -6.98
C SER A 195 -6.06 -5.51 -6.88
N ARG A 196 -5.51 -5.11 -8.02
CA ARG A 196 -4.34 -4.26 -8.08
C ARG A 196 -4.69 -2.88 -7.53
N PRO A 197 -3.90 -2.34 -6.58
CA PRO A 197 -4.08 -0.97 -6.16
C PRO A 197 -3.81 -0.04 -7.35
N GLN A 198 -4.68 0.94 -7.54
CA GLN A 198 -4.54 1.97 -8.57
C GLN A 198 -3.50 3.04 -8.17
N GLY A 199 -3.29 3.19 -6.87
CA GLY A 199 -2.36 4.15 -6.30
C GLY A 199 -1.45 3.53 -5.24
N PHE A 200 -0.21 4.04 -5.19
CA PHE A 200 0.71 3.78 -4.10
C PHE A 200 1.08 5.12 -3.45
N ILE A 201 0.96 5.20 -2.13
CA ILE A 201 1.31 6.39 -1.34
C ILE A 201 2.46 6.10 -0.38
N ARG A 202 3.51 6.90 -0.47
CA ARG A 202 4.57 7.02 0.52
C ARG A 202 4.26 8.21 1.41
N ILE A 203 4.33 7.97 2.71
CA ILE A 203 4.15 9.02 3.73
C ILE A 203 5.52 9.31 4.32
N GLY A 204 6.05 10.50 4.05
CA GLY A 204 7.28 11.01 4.64
C GLY A 204 7.02 11.48 6.07
N ILE A 205 7.70 10.88 7.03
CA ILE A 205 7.60 11.21 8.45
C ILE A 205 9.01 11.37 9.00
N GLU A 206 9.24 12.41 9.79
CA GLU A 206 10.52 12.58 10.47
C GLU A 206 10.58 11.77 11.75
N ALA A 207 11.74 11.19 12.04
CA ALA A 207 11.95 10.33 13.20
C ALA A 207 11.57 11.01 14.53
N HIS A 208 11.74 12.33 14.63
CA HIS A 208 11.41 13.12 15.82
C HIS A 208 9.92 13.46 15.95
N SER A 209 9.14 13.30 14.88
CA SER A 209 7.68 13.49 14.90
C SER A 209 6.92 12.22 15.33
N CYS A 210 7.61 11.11 15.58
CA CYS A 210 7.01 9.93 16.19
C CYS A 210 6.84 10.14 17.71
N PRO A 211 5.73 9.65 18.30
CA PRO A 211 5.57 9.59 19.75
C PRO A 211 6.75 8.88 20.44
N ALA A 212 6.93 9.12 21.74
CA ALA A 212 8.03 8.58 22.55
C ALA A 212 8.20 7.05 22.46
N ASP A 213 7.12 6.32 22.13
CA ASP A 213 7.12 4.88 21.97
C ASP A 213 7.74 4.40 20.63
N GLY A 214 8.14 5.33 19.75
CA GLY A 214 8.79 5.04 18.47
C GLY A 214 7.87 4.47 17.39
N VAL A 215 6.59 4.26 17.67
CA VAL A 215 5.62 3.70 16.75
C VAL A 215 5.02 4.80 15.87
N ASN A 216 5.13 4.61 14.56
CA ASN A 216 4.56 5.51 13.57
C ASN A 216 3.02 5.45 13.60
N PRO A 217 2.31 6.58 13.80
CA PRO A 217 0.84 6.59 13.90
C PRO A 217 0.14 6.21 12.59
N PHE A 218 0.82 6.30 11.44
CA PHE A 218 0.25 5.93 10.15
C PHE A 218 0.31 4.43 9.87
N THR A 219 1.12 3.63 10.58
CA THR A 219 1.20 2.18 10.32
C THR A 219 -0.17 1.50 10.43
N PRO A 220 -0.95 1.71 11.51
CA PRO A 220 -2.26 1.07 11.63
C PRO A 220 -3.28 1.63 10.62
N LEU A 221 -3.16 2.91 10.24
CA LEU A 221 -3.97 3.48 9.16
C LEU A 221 -3.66 2.81 7.82
N LEU A 222 -2.38 2.60 7.50
CA LEU A 222 -1.93 1.94 6.28
C LEU A 222 -2.36 0.46 6.22
N GLU A 223 -2.38 -0.23 7.34
CA GLU A 223 -2.96 -1.58 7.45
C GLU A 223 -4.47 -1.56 7.18
N ALA A 224 -5.19 -0.58 7.73
CA ALA A 224 -6.62 -0.41 7.48
C ALA A 224 -6.92 -0.06 6.02
N VAL A 225 -6.05 0.70 5.34
CA VAL A 225 -6.17 1.06 3.92
C VAL A 225 -6.27 -0.20 3.05
N GLU A 226 -5.45 -1.22 3.30
CA GLU A 226 -5.45 -2.45 2.50
C GLU A 226 -6.81 -3.19 2.56
N LEU A 227 -7.58 -3.01 3.64
CA LEU A 227 -8.89 -3.64 3.83
C LEU A 227 -10.06 -2.77 3.37
N THR A 228 -9.95 -1.45 3.51
CA THR A 228 -11.07 -0.50 3.32
C THR A 228 -11.05 0.23 1.99
N ALA A 229 -9.87 0.45 1.41
CA ALA A 229 -9.68 1.17 0.16
C ALA A 229 -8.78 0.37 -0.78
N THR A 230 -9.37 -0.64 -1.45
CA THR A 230 -8.66 -1.56 -2.36
C THR A 230 -7.92 -0.87 -3.52
N GLN A 231 -8.24 0.39 -3.81
CA GLN A 231 -7.58 1.20 -4.84
C GLN A 231 -6.26 1.81 -4.38
N LEU A 232 -5.97 1.86 -3.08
CA LEU A 232 -4.78 2.51 -2.53
C LEU A 232 -3.97 1.52 -1.70
N ARG A 233 -2.65 1.66 -1.76
CA ARG A 233 -1.72 1.00 -0.85
C ARG A 233 -0.70 2.03 -0.40
N GLY A 234 -0.10 1.87 0.78
CA GLY A 234 0.96 2.79 1.16
C GLY A 234 1.99 2.22 2.11
N VAL A 235 3.01 3.04 2.33
CA VAL A 235 4.12 2.77 3.23
C VAL A 235 4.56 4.08 3.87
N ALA A 236 4.93 4.03 5.14
CA ALA A 236 5.60 5.15 5.78
C ALA A 236 7.11 5.06 5.52
N VAL A 237 7.73 6.19 5.20
CA VAL A 237 9.17 6.32 4.96
C VAL A 237 9.73 7.45 5.81
N SER A 238 10.99 7.30 6.22
CA SER A 238 11.70 8.41 6.86
C SER A 238 11.95 9.52 5.83
N ALA A 239 11.54 10.74 6.13
CA ALA A 239 11.78 11.91 5.30
C ALA A 239 12.08 13.14 6.18
N PRO A 240 13.03 14.00 5.78
CA PRO A 240 13.30 15.23 6.51
C PRO A 240 12.14 16.23 6.36
N ILE A 241 11.79 16.94 7.44
CA ILE A 241 10.75 18.00 7.40
C ILE A 241 11.24 19.21 6.62
N ASN A 242 12.54 19.47 6.62
CA ASN A 242 13.21 20.48 5.81
C ASN A 242 13.93 19.78 4.64
N PRO A 243 13.21 19.43 3.56
CA PRO A 243 13.84 18.78 2.42
C PRO A 243 14.75 19.74 1.68
N ASP A 244 15.69 19.18 0.93
CA ASP A 244 16.48 19.94 -0.03
C ASP A 244 15.53 20.43 -1.16
N PRO A 245 15.47 21.75 -1.47
CA PRO A 245 14.66 22.26 -2.58
C PRO A 245 14.99 21.60 -3.92
N ASP A 246 16.26 21.25 -4.14
CA ASP A 246 16.73 20.61 -5.38
C ASP A 246 16.48 19.09 -5.38
N ARG A 247 16.24 18.51 -4.20
CA ARG A 247 15.99 17.08 -4.03
C ARG A 247 14.81 16.84 -3.07
N PRO A 248 13.59 17.12 -3.52
CA PRO A 248 12.40 16.90 -2.72
C PRO A 248 12.25 15.41 -2.37
N PRO A 249 11.60 15.09 -1.23
CA PRO A 249 11.47 13.72 -0.77
C PRO A 249 10.60 12.93 -1.75
N ASP A 250 10.96 11.67 -1.96
CA ASP A 250 10.18 10.72 -2.75
C ASP A 250 8.96 10.25 -1.92
N CYS A 251 8.00 11.15 -1.70
CA CYS A 251 6.73 10.86 -1.05
C CYS A 251 5.58 11.72 -1.58
N GLU A 252 4.35 11.21 -1.52
CA GLU A 252 3.14 11.94 -1.91
C GLU A 252 2.59 12.81 -0.77
N LEU A 253 2.80 12.39 0.47
CA LEU A 253 2.40 13.09 1.69
C LEU A 253 3.63 13.30 2.59
N LEU A 254 3.88 14.52 3.03
CA LEU A 254 4.85 14.84 4.07
C LEU A 254 4.10 15.26 5.34
N TYR A 255 4.25 14.48 6.40
CA TYR A 255 3.65 14.74 7.71
C TYR A 255 4.58 15.59 8.56
N VAL A 256 4.02 16.64 9.17
CA VAL A 256 4.75 17.60 9.98
C VAL A 256 3.94 17.88 11.25
N ALA A 257 4.50 17.55 12.41
CA ALA A 257 3.96 18.00 13.68
C ALA A 257 4.44 19.43 13.95
N LEU A 258 3.52 20.39 14.10
CA LEU A 258 3.87 21.80 14.34
C LEU A 258 3.45 22.24 15.74
N THR A 259 4.35 22.93 16.42
CA THR A 259 4.06 23.69 17.64
C THR A 259 4.15 25.20 17.37
N PRO A 260 3.55 26.07 18.20
CA PRO A 260 3.65 27.51 18.04
C PRO A 260 5.10 28.03 18.06
N GLU A 261 6.02 27.32 18.73
CA GLU A 261 7.44 27.66 18.81
C GLU A 261 8.25 27.22 17.58
N THR A 262 7.63 26.48 16.65
CA THR A 262 8.33 25.99 15.45
C THR A 262 8.67 27.16 14.54
N THR A 263 9.96 27.48 14.45
CA THR A 263 10.46 28.53 13.54
C THR A 263 10.60 27.96 12.13
N VAL A 264 9.93 28.61 11.17
CA VAL A 264 10.02 28.27 9.75
C VAL A 264 10.80 29.37 9.04
N ASP A 265 11.94 29.02 8.44
CA ASP A 265 12.79 29.94 7.71
C ASP A 265 12.49 29.95 6.20
N ASP A 266 13.06 30.92 5.48
CA ASP A 266 12.86 31.08 4.03
C ASP A 266 13.31 29.85 3.23
N THR A 267 14.33 29.12 3.71
CA THR A 267 14.85 27.91 3.07
C THR A 267 13.81 26.79 3.13
N MET A 268 13.26 26.55 4.33
CA MET A 268 12.24 25.54 4.59
C MET A 268 10.95 25.84 3.82
N LEU A 269 10.56 27.11 3.74
CA LEU A 269 9.41 27.54 2.95
C LEU A 269 9.63 27.29 1.46
N GLY A 270 10.82 27.65 0.95
CA GLY A 270 11.20 27.37 -0.44
C GLY A 270 11.16 25.87 -0.76
N ALA A 271 11.64 25.03 0.16
CA ALA A 271 11.60 23.57 0.03
C ALA A 271 10.17 23.02 0.03
N TRP A 272 9.32 23.48 0.96
CA TRP A 272 7.90 23.14 1.00
C TRP A 272 7.16 23.58 -0.26
N ARG A 273 7.49 24.77 -0.78
CA ARG A 273 6.96 25.26 -2.03
C ARG A 273 7.33 24.36 -3.20
N ALA A 274 8.62 24.06 -3.38
CA ALA A 274 9.09 23.16 -4.43
C ALA A 274 8.40 21.79 -4.34
N TYR A 275 8.25 21.25 -3.13
CA TYR A 275 7.55 19.98 -2.89
C TYR A 275 6.07 20.01 -3.31
N VAL A 276 5.34 21.07 -2.99
CA VAL A 276 3.93 21.25 -3.35
C VAL A 276 3.75 21.50 -4.85
N GLU A 277 4.68 22.21 -5.50
CA GLU A 277 4.69 22.50 -6.95
C GLU A 277 4.84 21.21 -7.78
N ILE A 278 5.63 20.25 -7.30
CA ILE A 278 5.72 18.91 -7.92
C ILE A 278 4.55 17.99 -7.52
N GLY A 279 3.50 18.52 -6.90
CA GLY A 279 2.28 17.81 -6.54
C GLY A 279 2.29 17.10 -5.19
N GLY A 280 3.33 17.30 -4.38
CA GLY A 280 3.34 16.82 -2.99
C GLY A 280 2.23 17.46 -2.15
N THR A 281 1.92 16.83 -1.02
CA THR A 281 0.97 17.35 -0.03
C THR A 281 1.63 17.47 1.34
N LEU A 282 1.54 18.64 1.95
CA LEU A 282 1.96 18.87 3.33
C LEU A 282 0.78 18.63 4.26
N PHE A 283 0.95 17.84 5.31
CA PHE A 283 -0.05 17.67 6.36
C PHE A 283 0.54 18.09 7.70
N PHE A 284 0.04 19.22 8.18
CA PHE A 284 0.40 19.83 9.45
C PHE A 284 -0.58 19.37 10.53
N GLU A 285 -0.10 18.56 11.46
CA GLU A 285 -0.84 18.29 12.68
C GLU A 285 -0.34 19.19 13.80
N LEU A 286 -1.24 20.04 14.28
CA LEU A 286 -0.90 21.04 15.28
C LEU A 286 -0.85 20.42 16.67
N GLN A 287 0.06 20.92 17.50
CA GLN A 287 0.22 20.58 18.90
C GLN A 287 0.43 21.84 19.72
N GLY A 288 0.09 21.81 21.01
CA GLY A 288 0.37 22.91 21.94
C GLY A 288 -0.37 24.22 21.64
N TRP A 289 -1.53 24.18 20.99
CA TRP A 289 -2.33 25.38 20.69
C TRP A 289 -2.93 26.03 21.95
N SER A 290 -3.34 27.29 21.84
CA SER A 290 -3.75 28.10 22.99
C SER A 290 -5.08 27.66 23.63
N ASN A 291 -5.35 28.19 24.84
CA ASN A 291 -6.65 28.05 25.49
C ASN A 291 -7.79 28.69 24.69
N ASP A 292 -7.54 29.79 23.97
CA ASP A 292 -8.54 30.45 23.12
C ASP A 292 -8.98 29.52 21.98
N CYS A 293 -8.03 28.80 21.37
CA CYS A 293 -8.34 27.74 20.40
C CYS A 293 -9.20 26.62 21.03
N ASN A 294 -8.92 26.22 22.27
CA ASN A 294 -9.72 25.21 22.98
C ASN A 294 -11.16 25.68 23.26
N GLU A 295 -11.34 26.94 23.64
CA GLU A 295 -12.66 27.52 23.85
C GLU A 295 -13.45 27.57 22.53
N GLN A 296 -12.83 28.00 21.44
CA GLN A 296 -13.45 28.00 20.12
C GLN A 296 -13.80 26.59 19.62
N LEU A 297 -12.93 25.59 19.87
CA LEU A 297 -13.24 24.19 19.57
C LEU A 297 -14.42 23.68 20.40
N THR A 298 -14.58 24.13 21.64
CA THR A 298 -15.74 23.78 22.48
C THR A 298 -17.03 24.32 21.88
N VAL A 299 -17.05 25.61 21.49
CA VAL A 299 -18.20 26.23 20.81
C VAL A 299 -18.49 25.54 19.46
N TYR A 300 -17.45 25.23 18.70
CA TYR A 300 -17.55 24.48 17.45
C TYR A 300 -18.27 23.14 17.65
N ARG A 301 -17.92 22.39 18.70
CA ARG A 301 -18.58 21.11 19.05
C ARG A 301 -20.04 21.30 19.43
N GLU A 302 -20.34 22.29 20.27
CA GLU A 302 -21.71 22.56 20.72
C GLU A 302 -22.63 22.94 19.56
N LEU A 303 -22.16 23.79 18.65
CA LEU A 303 -22.89 24.14 17.43
C LEU A 303 -23.08 22.93 16.51
N GLN A 304 -22.05 22.10 16.33
CA GLN A 304 -22.15 20.87 15.55
C GLN A 304 -23.22 19.93 16.12
N GLN A 305 -23.27 19.76 17.44
CA GLN A 305 -24.27 18.95 18.12
C GLN A 305 -25.68 19.55 17.99
N ALA A 306 -25.84 20.85 18.22
CA ALA A 306 -27.13 21.53 18.11
C ALA A 306 -27.71 21.45 16.68
N ILE A 307 -26.86 21.57 15.65
CA ILE A 307 -27.27 21.41 14.25
C ILE A 307 -27.74 19.97 13.98
N ALA A 308 -27.05 18.98 14.55
CA ALA A 308 -27.41 17.57 14.39
C ALA A 308 -28.73 17.24 15.09
N GLU A 309 -28.94 17.73 16.32
CA GLU A 309 -30.17 17.52 17.08
C GLU A 309 -31.39 18.15 16.41
N ALA A 310 -31.22 19.33 15.79
CA ALA A 310 -32.29 19.98 15.04
C ALA A 310 -32.57 19.32 13.68
N ALA A 311 -31.73 18.41 13.20
CA ALA A 311 -31.75 17.93 11.81
C ALA A 311 -33.06 17.23 11.42
N ASP A 312 -33.67 16.52 12.37
CA ASP A 312 -34.85 15.68 12.15
C ASP A 312 -36.18 16.43 12.34
N ASP A 313 -36.15 17.68 12.80
CA ASP A 313 -37.35 18.51 13.03
C ASP A 313 -37.51 19.59 11.93
N PRO A 314 -38.53 19.49 11.05
CA PRO A 314 -38.81 20.49 10.03
C PRO A 314 -39.13 21.88 10.59
N GLU A 315 -39.70 21.98 11.80
CA GLU A 315 -40.05 23.26 12.43
C GLU A 315 -38.81 24.03 12.88
N LEU A 316 -37.70 23.32 13.13
CA LEU A 316 -36.40 23.90 13.48
C LEU A 316 -35.54 24.26 12.27
N ALA A 317 -36.05 24.11 11.04
CA ALA A 317 -35.34 24.52 9.82
C ALA A 317 -34.79 25.96 9.84
N PRO A 318 -35.52 27.01 10.26
CA PRO A 318 -34.95 28.36 10.33
C PRO A 318 -33.83 28.48 11.37
N VAL A 319 -33.99 27.83 12.53
CA VAL A 319 -32.97 27.80 13.60
C VAL A 319 -31.70 27.11 13.10
N ARG A 320 -31.82 26.03 12.33
CA ARG A 320 -30.67 25.36 11.71
C ARG A 320 -29.88 26.25 10.76
N VAL A 321 -30.57 27.10 9.98
CA VAL A 321 -29.90 28.03 9.07
C VAL A 321 -29.08 29.05 9.85
N GLU A 322 -29.63 29.56 10.96
CA GLU A 322 -28.93 30.47 11.87
C GLU A 322 -27.72 29.80 12.54
N LEU A 323 -27.90 28.61 13.13
CA LEU A 323 -26.82 27.82 13.71
C LEU A 323 -25.73 27.47 12.70
N ALA A 324 -26.09 27.17 11.45
CA ALA A 324 -25.12 26.93 10.38
C ALA A 324 -24.40 28.22 9.93
N GLY A 325 -25.00 29.40 10.13
CA GLY A 325 -24.34 30.70 10.00
C GLY A 325 -23.27 30.89 11.07
N GLU A 326 -23.64 30.70 12.34
CA GLU A 326 -22.73 30.79 13.49
C GLU A 326 -21.60 29.76 13.41
N PHE A 327 -21.91 28.52 13.03
CA PHE A 327 -20.91 27.47 12.84
C PHE A 327 -19.85 27.88 11.81
N ARG A 328 -20.28 28.48 10.68
CA ARG A 328 -19.34 29.00 9.67
C ARG A 328 -18.51 30.16 10.21
N ALA A 329 -19.07 31.05 11.03
CA ALA A 329 -18.35 32.15 11.65
C ALA A 329 -17.26 31.63 12.61
N VAL A 330 -17.59 30.67 13.48
CA VAL A 330 -16.62 30.01 14.39
C VAL A 330 -15.50 29.33 13.61
N GLN A 331 -15.82 28.66 12.50
CA GLN A 331 -14.79 28.06 11.63
C GLN A 331 -13.83 29.11 11.03
N GLN A 332 -14.32 30.29 10.66
CA GLN A 332 -13.47 31.38 10.16
C GLN A 332 -12.64 32.01 11.28
N GLN A 333 -13.20 32.10 12.48
CA GLN A 333 -12.49 32.58 13.66
C GLN A 333 -11.33 31.64 14.03
N LEU A 334 -11.56 30.32 14.00
CA LEU A 334 -10.52 29.31 14.20
C LEU A 334 -9.37 29.48 13.19
N VAL A 335 -9.66 29.68 11.90
CA VAL A 335 -8.61 29.95 10.90
C VAL A 335 -7.84 31.23 11.22
N THR A 336 -8.55 32.30 11.62
CA THR A 336 -7.92 33.58 11.97
C THR A 336 -6.99 33.41 13.17
N GLN A 337 -7.42 32.66 14.18
CA GLN A 337 -6.63 32.34 15.36
C GLN A 337 -5.40 31.49 14.99
N LEU A 338 -5.57 30.48 14.14
CA LEU A 338 -4.46 29.66 13.64
C LEU A 338 -3.41 30.48 12.90
N LEU A 339 -3.84 31.43 12.05
CA LEU A 339 -2.93 32.34 11.34
C LEU A 339 -2.17 33.28 12.29
N ALA A 340 -2.74 33.61 13.44
CA ALA A 340 -2.09 34.44 14.46
C ALA A 340 -1.13 33.63 15.35
N GLU A 341 -1.51 32.41 15.73
CA GLU A 341 -0.72 31.55 16.63
C GLU A 341 0.46 30.85 15.95
N TYR A 342 0.34 30.56 14.65
CA TYR A 342 1.36 29.84 13.88
C TYR A 342 1.91 30.73 12.75
N PRO A 343 3.03 31.43 12.96
CA PRO A 343 3.59 32.38 11.99
C PRO A 343 3.92 31.78 10.62
N ALA A 344 4.09 30.46 10.53
CA ALA A 344 4.29 29.74 9.29
C ALA A 344 3.11 29.86 8.31
N PHE A 345 1.87 29.92 8.81
CA PHE A 345 0.68 29.86 7.95
C PHE A 345 0.41 31.14 7.14
N PRO A 346 0.56 32.36 7.68
CA PRO A 346 0.50 33.58 6.87
C PRO A 346 1.55 33.61 5.75
N GLU A 347 2.75 33.11 6.04
CA GLU A 347 3.85 33.03 5.09
C GLU A 347 3.54 32.01 3.97
N LEU A 348 3.09 30.81 4.33
CA LEU A 348 2.64 29.80 3.37
C LEU A 348 1.49 30.30 2.51
N SER A 349 0.50 30.96 3.12
CA SER A 349 -0.63 31.52 2.38
C SER A 349 -0.19 32.54 1.33
N ARG A 350 0.84 33.34 1.65
CA ARG A 350 1.43 34.31 0.73
C ARG A 350 2.21 33.64 -0.38
N GLN A 351 3.08 32.67 -0.05
CA GLN A 351 3.93 32.00 -1.03
C GLN A 351 3.15 31.14 -2.02
N PHE A 352 2.09 30.48 -1.55
CA PHE A 352 1.20 29.64 -2.38
C PHE A 352 0.07 30.43 -3.03
N GLU A 353 -0.03 31.73 -2.79
CA GLU A 353 -1.14 32.59 -3.26
C GLU A 353 -2.52 31.97 -2.96
N SER A 354 -2.62 31.28 -1.82
CA SER A 354 -3.78 30.47 -1.44
C SER A 354 -4.14 30.76 0.02
N PRO A 355 -5.32 31.32 0.30
CA PRO A 355 -5.76 31.46 1.67
C PRO A 355 -6.00 30.08 2.29
N LEU A 356 -5.79 29.99 3.60
CA LEU A 356 -6.24 28.86 4.39
C LEU A 356 -7.75 28.93 4.56
N LEU A 357 -8.48 27.87 4.18
CA LEU A 357 -9.94 27.83 4.24
C LEU A 357 -10.41 26.63 5.09
N PRO A 358 -11.49 26.78 5.89
CA PRO A 358 -12.03 25.63 6.62
C PRO A 358 -12.52 24.54 5.66
N LEU A 359 -12.27 23.27 6.00
CA LEU A 359 -12.60 22.14 5.13
C LEU A 359 -14.11 21.99 4.88
N LEU A 360 -14.94 22.18 5.91
CA LEU A 360 -16.39 21.96 5.79
C LEU A 360 -17.14 23.10 5.09
N THR A 361 -16.50 24.24 4.82
CA THR A 361 -17.17 25.39 4.21
C THR A 361 -17.14 25.39 2.68
N HIS A 362 -16.32 24.54 2.06
CA HIS A 362 -16.14 24.50 0.61
C HIS A 362 -16.15 23.05 0.05
N PRO A 363 -16.52 22.86 -1.22
CA PRO A 363 -16.40 21.56 -1.87
C PRO A 363 -14.92 21.23 -2.10
N HIS A 364 -14.38 20.32 -1.30
CA HIS A 364 -13.00 19.86 -1.41
C HIS A 364 -12.94 18.32 -1.49
N PRO A 365 -12.00 17.73 -2.27
CA PRO A 365 -11.86 16.27 -2.32
C PRO A 365 -11.64 15.62 -0.96
N LEU A 366 -10.87 16.25 -0.05
CA LEU A 366 -10.68 15.75 1.33
C LEU A 366 -11.98 15.61 2.12
N ARG A 367 -13.02 16.37 1.77
CA ARG A 367 -14.33 16.27 2.42
C ARG A 367 -15.19 15.15 1.82
N SER A 368 -14.92 14.75 0.58
CA SER A 368 -15.89 14.01 -0.24
C SER A 368 -15.35 12.73 -0.89
N GLN A 369 -14.05 12.46 -0.82
CA GLN A 369 -13.43 11.33 -1.51
C GLN A 369 -12.30 10.68 -0.70
N PRO A 370 -12.31 9.33 -0.56
CA PRO A 370 -13.37 8.43 -1.01
C PRO A 370 -14.65 8.48 -0.15
N PHE A 371 -14.59 9.00 1.08
CA PHE A 371 -15.72 9.09 1.99
C PHE A 371 -16.25 10.52 2.10
N ARG A 372 -17.56 10.68 2.33
CA ARG A 372 -18.19 11.99 2.49
C ARG A 372 -18.33 12.34 3.96
N PHE A 373 -17.86 13.52 4.32
CA PHE A 373 -17.97 14.11 5.66
C PHE A 373 -18.83 15.37 5.62
N ASP A 374 -19.92 15.35 6.36
CA ASP A 374 -20.67 16.55 6.73
C ASP A 374 -20.28 17.07 8.13
N THR A 375 -19.59 16.22 8.90
CA THR A 375 -19.01 16.50 10.21
C THR A 375 -17.65 15.84 10.35
N LEU A 376 -16.72 16.45 11.08
CA LEU A 376 -15.41 15.84 11.37
C LEU A 376 -15.47 15.01 12.69
N PRO A 377 -14.61 13.99 12.84
CA PRO A 377 -14.61 13.12 14.01
C PRO A 377 -14.21 13.86 15.29
N ILE A 378 -14.63 13.30 16.42
CA ILE A 378 -14.23 13.75 17.76
C ILE A 378 -13.31 12.67 18.34
N VAL A 379 -12.10 13.06 18.75
CA VAL A 379 -11.07 12.17 19.30
C VAL A 379 -10.89 12.52 20.76
N GLU A 380 -11.11 11.56 21.66
CA GLU A 380 -10.96 11.76 23.13
C GLU A 380 -11.76 12.97 23.68
N GLY A 381 -12.94 13.23 23.09
CA GLY A 381 -13.81 14.35 23.46
C GLY A 381 -13.42 15.70 22.85
N ILE A 382 -12.29 15.75 22.12
CA ILE A 382 -11.79 16.93 21.41
C ILE A 382 -12.27 16.86 19.96
N PRO A 383 -13.03 17.85 19.46
CA PRO A 383 -13.43 17.89 18.06
C PRO A 383 -12.22 18.13 17.16
N THR A 384 -12.19 17.46 16.02
CA THR A 384 -11.18 17.74 14.99
C THR A 384 -11.64 18.90 14.11
N PHE A 385 -10.70 19.79 13.79
CA PHE A 385 -10.92 20.89 12.85
C PHE A 385 -9.85 20.87 11.78
N TRP A 386 -10.28 20.89 10.52
CA TRP A 386 -9.38 20.84 9.36
C TRP A 386 -9.53 22.11 8.53
N ALA A 387 -8.39 22.65 8.11
CA ALA A 387 -8.33 23.72 7.14
C ALA A 387 -7.35 23.36 6.01
N VAL A 388 -7.61 23.87 4.81
CA VAL A 388 -6.91 23.49 3.59
C VAL A 388 -6.43 24.72 2.83
N GLY A 389 -5.22 24.63 2.29
CA GLY A 389 -4.72 25.51 1.24
C GLY A 389 -4.29 24.69 0.01
N VAL A 390 -3.72 25.34 -0.99
CA VAL A 390 -3.23 24.65 -2.20
C VAL A 390 -2.07 23.71 -1.85
N GLY A 391 -2.37 22.42 -1.75
CA GLY A 391 -1.38 21.36 -1.49
C GLY A 391 -0.89 21.26 -0.05
N TRP A 392 -1.56 21.92 0.89
CA TRP A 392 -1.28 21.77 2.31
C TRP A 392 -2.56 21.71 3.13
N VAL A 393 -2.52 20.96 4.23
CA VAL A 393 -3.66 20.66 5.09
C VAL A 393 -3.21 20.86 6.53
N VAL A 394 -4.06 21.50 7.33
CA VAL A 394 -3.85 21.73 8.75
C VAL A 394 -4.93 20.99 9.53
N SER A 395 -4.53 20.30 10.60
CA SER A 395 -5.41 19.58 11.51
C SER A 395 -5.20 20.01 12.96
N LEU A 396 -6.31 20.36 13.62
CA LEU A 396 -6.45 20.44 15.08
C LEU A 396 -7.17 19.19 15.61
N GLY A 397 -6.84 18.76 16.82
CA GLY A 397 -7.54 17.66 17.52
C GLY A 397 -6.86 16.29 17.48
N GLN A 398 -5.54 16.23 17.27
CA GLN A 398 -4.70 15.02 17.37
C GLN A 398 -5.28 13.77 16.67
N LEU A 399 -5.60 13.89 15.39
CA LEU A 399 -6.16 12.78 14.61
C LEU A 399 -5.20 11.59 14.55
N SER A 400 -3.89 11.81 14.46
CA SER A 400 -2.91 10.71 14.38
C SER A 400 -2.90 9.84 15.63
N SER A 401 -3.24 10.42 16.80
CA SER A 401 -3.43 9.66 18.03
C SER A 401 -4.50 8.59 17.83
N ALA A 402 -5.57 8.89 17.05
CA ALA A 402 -6.72 8.04 16.74
C ALA A 402 -6.37 6.71 16.09
N TRP A 403 -5.20 6.61 15.48
CA TRP A 403 -4.77 5.44 14.73
C TRP A 403 -3.83 4.54 15.52
N GLN A 404 -3.26 4.99 16.64
CA GLN A 404 -2.30 4.22 17.41
C GLN A 404 -2.93 3.00 18.10
N PHE A 405 -2.21 1.88 18.17
CA PHE A 405 -2.67 0.68 18.87
C PHE A 405 -2.59 0.83 20.40
N ASN A 406 -1.49 1.39 20.91
CA ASN A 406 -1.22 1.50 22.35
C ASN A 406 -1.75 2.83 22.88
N ARG A 407 -3.02 2.85 23.28
CA ARG A 407 -3.68 4.04 23.82
C ARG A 407 -3.99 3.90 25.29
N PRO A 408 -3.91 5.00 26.06
CA PRO A 408 -4.28 4.98 27.47
C PRO A 408 -5.78 4.73 27.66
N TYR A 409 -6.62 5.18 26.71
CA TYR A 409 -8.06 5.02 26.75
C TYR A 409 -8.61 4.39 25.47
N PRO A 410 -9.59 3.47 25.57
CA PRO A 410 -10.21 2.88 24.40
C PRO A 410 -11.10 3.91 23.68
N LEU A 411 -11.01 3.97 22.36
CA LEU A 411 -12.00 4.67 21.54
C LEU A 411 -13.13 3.73 21.12
N GLY A 412 -14.33 4.29 20.95
CA GLY A 412 -15.44 3.56 20.34
C GLY A 412 -15.16 3.19 18.89
N THR A 413 -15.69 2.06 18.43
CA THR A 413 -15.50 1.56 17.06
C THR A 413 -15.94 2.57 16.00
N ALA A 414 -17.03 3.32 16.25
CA ALA A 414 -17.49 4.37 15.35
C ALA A 414 -16.45 5.49 15.18
N THR A 415 -15.83 5.94 16.27
CA THR A 415 -14.77 6.95 16.22
C THR A 415 -13.55 6.43 15.45
N ILE A 416 -13.09 5.20 15.74
CA ILE A 416 -11.95 4.58 15.03
C ILE A 416 -12.23 4.53 13.53
N ARG A 417 -13.43 4.10 13.13
CA ARG A 417 -13.81 4.03 11.73
C ARG A 417 -13.84 5.41 11.07
N LEU A 418 -14.48 6.40 11.69
CA LEU A 418 -14.56 7.75 11.15
C LEU A 418 -13.18 8.40 11.00
N THR A 419 -12.27 8.19 11.95
CA THR A 419 -10.90 8.72 11.87
C THR A 419 -10.07 7.98 10.82
N GLN A 420 -10.28 6.69 10.62
CA GLN A 420 -9.68 5.93 9.51
C GLN A 420 -10.21 6.42 8.15
N GLU A 421 -11.52 6.61 8.01
CA GLU A 421 -12.15 7.12 6.79
C GLU A 421 -11.65 8.53 6.45
N LEU A 422 -11.45 9.41 7.45
CA LEU A 422 -10.88 10.74 7.24
C LEU A 422 -9.39 10.67 6.87
N GLY A 423 -8.63 9.78 7.51
CA GLY A 423 -7.25 9.48 7.13
C GLY A 423 -7.15 8.98 5.69
N LEU A 424 -8.07 8.13 5.25
CA LEU A 424 -8.15 7.63 3.88
C LEU A 424 -8.43 8.74 2.87
N ASN A 425 -9.29 9.71 3.20
CA ASN A 425 -9.48 10.89 2.37
C ASN A 425 -8.18 11.69 2.20
N LEU A 426 -7.41 11.86 3.27
CA LEU A 426 -6.10 12.52 3.21
C LEU A 426 -5.13 11.79 2.30
N LEU A 427 -4.98 10.47 2.48
CA LEU A 427 -4.08 9.66 1.67
C LEU A 427 -4.49 9.64 0.20
N HIS A 428 -5.78 9.50 -0.08
CA HIS A 428 -6.31 9.52 -1.44
C HIS A 428 -6.12 10.89 -2.10
N PHE A 429 -6.36 11.99 -1.38
CA PHE A 429 -6.11 13.35 -1.88
C PHE A 429 -4.64 13.56 -2.23
N ALA A 430 -3.73 13.18 -1.35
CA ALA A 430 -2.29 13.36 -1.56
C ALA A 430 -1.80 12.58 -2.79
N TRP A 431 -2.18 11.31 -2.90
CA TRP A 431 -1.88 10.49 -4.07
C TRP A 431 -2.46 11.08 -5.36
N ARG A 432 -3.76 11.45 -5.35
CA ARG A 432 -4.44 11.97 -6.53
C ARG A 432 -3.88 13.32 -6.98
N ARG A 433 -3.52 14.19 -6.04
CA ARG A 433 -2.86 15.47 -6.33
C ARG A 433 -1.54 15.23 -7.05
N LYS A 434 -0.66 14.39 -6.50
CA LYS A 434 0.63 14.04 -7.12
C LYS A 434 0.44 13.50 -8.54
N GLN A 435 -0.48 12.56 -8.71
CA GLN A 435 -0.79 11.96 -9.99
C GLN A 435 -1.27 13.00 -11.01
N LEU A 436 -2.25 13.83 -10.65
CA LEU A 436 -2.81 14.84 -11.56
C LEU A 436 -1.80 15.92 -11.92
N THR A 437 -0.96 16.35 -10.98
CA THR A 437 0.12 17.30 -11.25
C THR A 437 1.14 16.68 -12.20
N ALA A 438 1.56 15.43 -11.98
CA ALA A 438 2.49 14.74 -12.87
C ALA A 438 1.93 14.56 -14.29
N CYS A 439 0.62 14.33 -14.45
CA CYS A 439 -0.03 14.25 -15.77
C CYS A 439 -0.01 15.58 -16.55
N GLN A 440 0.17 16.72 -15.88
CA GLN A 440 0.27 18.03 -16.51
C GLN A 440 1.71 18.41 -16.87
N GLN A 441 2.69 17.71 -16.29
CA GLN A 441 4.11 17.94 -16.57
C GLN A 441 4.53 17.18 -17.83
N THR A 442 5.46 17.75 -18.59
CA THR A 442 6.04 17.07 -19.76
C THR A 442 6.70 15.76 -19.28
N PRO A 443 6.29 14.59 -19.80
CA PRO A 443 6.87 13.34 -19.36
C PRO A 443 8.36 13.34 -19.66
N THR A 444 9.17 13.29 -18.61
CA THR A 444 10.54 12.81 -18.70
C THR A 444 10.45 11.33 -19.06
N LEU A 445 10.47 11.04 -20.36
CA LEU A 445 10.49 9.66 -20.86
C LEU A 445 11.58 8.91 -20.11
N PRO A 446 11.27 7.81 -19.41
CA PRO A 446 12.32 6.96 -18.87
C PRO A 446 13.17 6.52 -20.05
N MET A 447 14.48 6.77 -19.98
CA MET A 447 15.43 6.24 -20.95
C MET A 447 15.33 4.72 -20.87
N ILE A 448 14.52 4.13 -21.74
CA ILE A 448 14.55 2.70 -21.99
C ILE A 448 15.93 2.46 -22.59
N ASN A 449 16.83 1.89 -21.81
CA ASN A 449 18.08 1.31 -22.31
C ASN A 449 17.70 0.14 -23.23
N THR A 450 17.33 0.44 -24.47
CA THR A 450 17.30 -0.55 -25.53
C THR A 450 18.75 -0.81 -25.91
N SER A 451 19.38 -1.79 -25.25
CA SER A 451 20.60 -2.40 -25.80
C SER A 451 20.25 -2.97 -27.19
N PRO A 452 20.89 -2.50 -28.27
CA PRO A 452 20.72 -3.07 -29.59
C PRO A 452 21.65 -4.28 -29.70
N ALA A 453 21.24 -5.45 -29.20
CA ALA A 453 22.10 -6.62 -29.24
C ALA A 453 21.34 -7.95 -29.39
N VAL A 454 20.25 -8.00 -30.15
CA VAL A 454 19.72 -9.27 -30.70
C VAL A 454 18.94 -8.99 -31.99
N MET A 455 19.61 -8.67 -33.10
CA MET A 455 18.99 -8.65 -34.44
C MET A 455 19.99 -8.80 -35.60
N GLU A 456 21.16 -9.39 -35.38
CA GLU A 456 22.04 -9.83 -36.47
C GLU A 456 22.68 -11.18 -36.13
N ALA A 457 21.96 -12.27 -36.43
CA ALA A 457 22.54 -13.58 -36.69
C ALA A 457 21.45 -14.47 -37.30
N GLY A 458 21.24 -14.34 -38.60
CA GLY A 458 20.26 -15.20 -39.28
C GLY A 458 19.98 -14.88 -40.74
N LEU A 459 20.91 -14.30 -41.49
CA LEU A 459 20.88 -14.28 -42.95
C LEU A 459 22.30 -14.19 -43.50
N SER A 460 22.93 -15.34 -43.68
CA SER A 460 23.99 -15.60 -44.66
C SER A 460 24.15 -17.10 -44.84
#